data_AF-A0A520K8B7-F1
#
_entry.id   AF-A0A520K8B7-F1
#
_cell.length_a   1.000
_cell.length_b   1.000
_cell.length_c   1.000
_cell.angle_alpha   90.00
_cell.angle_beta   90.00
_cell.angle_gamma   90.00
#
_symmetry.space_group_name_H-M   'P 1'
#
loop_
_entity.id
_entity.type
_entity.pdbx_description
1 polymer ?
#
loop_
_entity_poly.entity_id
_entity_poly.type
_entity_poly.pdbx_seq_one_letter_code
_entity_poly.pdbx_strand_id
1 'polypeptide(L)' 'MNIGKETNKNKLWMNGFLGFLGFLGFEAFALHNPWQLFFFSFFAFFGYFKYLKEELKYLGFLGILGLIIAILGVIRLIKV' A
#
# COMPACT_ATOMS: atom_id res chain seq x y z
N MET A 1 -21.02 19.82 -19.43
CA MET A 1 -20.16 18.63 -19.58
C MET A 1 -19.05 18.71 -18.53
N ASN A 2 -19.20 18.01 -17.40
CA ASN A 2 -18.45 18.24 -16.15
C ASN A 2 -17.30 17.21 -15.96
N ILE A 3 -16.63 16.86 -17.06
CA ILE A 3 -15.72 15.70 -17.14
C ILE A 3 -14.49 15.85 -16.24
N GLY A 4 -14.02 17.08 -15.98
CA GLY A 4 -12.86 17.32 -15.13
C GLY A 4 -13.07 17.11 -13.62
N LYS A 5 -14.31 17.18 -13.12
CA LYS A 5 -14.61 16.98 -11.69
C LYS A 5 -14.71 15.50 -11.30
N GLU A 6 -15.27 14.66 -12.18
CA GLU A 6 -15.37 13.21 -11.92
C GLU A 6 -14.00 12.52 -11.90
N THR A 7 -13.12 12.85 -12.84
CA THR A 7 -11.78 12.25 -12.93
C THR A 7 -10.97 12.51 -11.67
N ASN A 8 -11.08 13.70 -11.08
CA ASN A 8 -10.40 14.05 -9.83
C ASN A 8 -10.97 13.27 -8.63
N LYS A 9 -12.30 13.16 -8.55
CA LYS A 9 -12.99 12.40 -7.49
C LYS A 9 -12.63 10.90 -7.53
N ASN A 10 -12.59 10.31 -8.72
CA ASN A 10 -12.20 8.92 -8.93
C ASN A 10 -10.74 8.67 -8.55
N LYS A 11 -9.85 9.62 -8.86
CA LYS A 11 -8.43 9.55 -8.47
C LYS A 11 -8.27 9.59 -6.95
N LEU A 12 -9.04 10.44 -6.27
CA LEU A 12 -9.03 10.52 -4.81
C LEU A 12 -9.56 9.24 -4.16
N TRP A 13 -10.63 8.67 -4.70
CA TRP A 13 -11.22 7.43 -4.21
C TRP A 13 -10.29 6.23 -4.43
N MET A 14 -9.68 6.13 -5.61
CA MET A 14 -8.69 5.09 -5.92
C MET A 14 -7.47 5.18 -4.99
N ASN A 15 -7.01 6.40 -4.68
CA ASN A 15 -5.97 6.59 -3.67
C ASN A 15 -6.43 6.12 -2.30
N GLY A 16 -7.64 6.49 -1.84
CA GLY A 16 -8.18 5.97 -0.58
C GLY A 16 -8.25 4.44 -0.53
N PHE A 17 -8.69 3.82 -1.63
CA PHE A 17 -8.79 2.37 -1.76
C PHE A 17 -7.44 1.66 -1.70
N LEU A 18 -6.41 2.20 -2.38
CA LEU A 18 -5.04 1.69 -2.30
C LEU A 18 -4.52 1.73 -0.85
N GLY A 19 -4.92 2.74 -0.07
CA GLY A 19 -4.50 2.92 1.31
C GLY A 19 -5.18 1.92 2.24
N PHE A 20 -6.46 1.68 1.99
CA PHE A 20 -7.20 0.62 2.66
C PHE A 20 -6.59 -0.77 2.38
N LEU A 21 -6.25 -1.07 1.12
CA LEU A 21 -5.54 -2.30 0.74
C LEU A 21 -4.19 -2.45 1.44
N GLY A 22 -3.40 -1.37 1.48
CA GLY A 22 -2.17 -1.34 2.24
C GLY A 22 -2.39 -1.65 3.73
N PHE A 23 -3.42 -1.05 4.34
CA PHE A 23 -3.77 -1.28 5.74
C PHE A 23 -4.24 -2.71 6.02
N LEU A 24 -5.00 -3.31 5.10
CA LEU A 24 -5.38 -4.72 5.16
C LEU A 24 -4.14 -5.64 5.21
N GLY A 25 -3.06 -5.25 4.52
CA GLY A 25 -1.79 -5.94 4.60
C GLY A 25 -1.13 -5.88 5.98
N PHE A 26 -1.49 -4.92 6.84
CA PHE A 26 -0.98 -4.82 8.21
C PHE A 26 -1.60 -5.91 9.11
N GLU A 27 -2.83 -6.34 8.82
CA GLU A 27 -3.48 -7.47 9.49
C GLU A 27 -2.71 -8.78 9.32
N ALA A 28 -1.90 -8.88 8.27
CA ALA A 28 -1.05 -10.05 8.01
C ALA A 28 -0.01 -10.29 9.11
N PHE A 29 0.43 -9.24 9.81
CA PHE A 29 1.29 -9.35 11.00
C PHE A 29 0.55 -9.96 12.20
N ALA A 30 -0.76 -9.75 12.32
CA ALA A 30 -1.57 -10.34 13.38
C ALA A 30 -1.98 -11.80 13.06
N LEU A 31 -2.17 -12.11 11.78
CA LEU A 31 -2.62 -13.43 11.31
C LEU A 31 -1.48 -14.40 10.98
N HIS A 32 -0.22 -13.99 11.16
CA HIS A 32 0.96 -14.82 10.84
C HIS A 32 0.95 -15.35 9.37
N ASN A 33 0.27 -14.63 8.47
CA ASN A 33 -0.08 -15.11 7.15
C ASN A 33 0.68 -14.31 6.07
N PRO A 34 1.84 -14.80 5.59
CA PRO A 34 2.75 -14.01 4.75
C PRO A 34 2.15 -13.66 3.38
N TRP A 35 1.13 -14.39 2.94
CA TRP A 35 0.41 -14.08 1.70
C TRP A 35 -0.34 -12.75 1.76
N GLN A 36 -0.87 -12.43 2.94
CA GLN A 36 -1.65 -11.22 3.18
C GLN A 36 -0.72 -9.99 3.31
N LEU A 37 0.56 -10.20 3.66
CA LEU A 37 1.60 -9.17 3.69
C LEU A 37 1.89 -8.60 2.29
N PHE A 38 1.54 -9.32 1.22
CA PHE A 38 1.61 -8.82 -0.16
C PHE A 38 0.69 -7.61 -0.38
N PHE A 39 -0.45 -7.55 0.34
CA PHE A 39 -1.34 -6.38 0.29
C PHE A 39 -0.68 -5.12 0.85
N PHE A 40 0.29 -5.26 1.76
CA PHE A 40 1.03 -4.13 2.30
C PHE A 40 1.88 -3.43 1.23
N SER A 41 2.31 -4.15 0.19
CA SER A 41 3.04 -3.58 -0.93
C SER A 41 2.20 -2.59 -1.74
N PHE A 42 0.87 -2.59 -1.64
CA PHE A 42 0.04 -1.58 -2.30
C PHE A 42 0.27 -0.17 -1.75
N PHE A 43 0.83 -0.04 -0.54
CA PHE A 43 1.30 1.27 -0.07
C PHE A 43 2.43 1.84 -0.95
N ALA A 44 3.24 1.00 -1.60
CA ALA A 44 4.31 1.46 -2.48
C ALA A 44 3.78 2.24 -3.70
N PHE A 45 2.55 1.95 -4.14
CA PHE A 45 1.87 2.69 -5.21
C PHE A 45 1.60 4.15 -4.83
N PHE A 46 1.46 4.49 -3.54
CA PHE A 46 1.39 5.90 -3.13
C PHE A 46 2.70 6.65 -3.37
N GLY A 47 3.84 5.94 -3.34
CA GLY A 47 5.12 6.49 -3.73
C GLY A 47 5.16 6.92 -5.20
N TYR A 48 4.38 6.30 -6.09
CA TYR A 48 4.24 6.74 -7.48
C TYR A 48 3.50 8.09 -7.58
N PHE A 49 2.58 8.37 -6.64
CA PHE A 49 1.90 9.66 -6.51
C PHE A 49 2.71 10.72 -5.74
N LYS A 50 4.02 10.51 -5.56
CA LYS A 50 4.97 11.46 -4.93
C LYS A 50 4.87 12.89 -5.47
N TYR A 51 4.39 13.05 -6.72
CA TYR A 51 4.20 14.36 -7.34
C TYR A 51 3.02 15.17 -6.76
N LEU A 52 2.06 14.54 -6.08
CA LEU A 52 0.84 15.20 -5.58
C LEU A 52 0.96 15.71 -4.15
N LYS A 53 1.73 15.04 -3.29
CA LYS A 53 1.88 15.40 -1.86
C LYS A 53 3.12 14.72 -1.28
N GLU A 54 3.99 15.47 -0.60
CA GLU A 54 5.21 14.93 0.03
C GLU A 54 4.92 13.86 1.08
N GLU A 55 3.76 13.93 1.75
CA GLU A 55 3.32 12.96 2.75
C GLU A 55 3.20 11.53 2.19
N LEU A 56 2.78 11.39 0.92
CA LEU A 56 2.66 10.08 0.27
C LEU A 56 4.02 9.43 0.00
N LYS A 57 5.10 10.21 0.00
CA LYS A 57 6.46 9.70 -0.16
C LYS A 57 6.84 8.77 1.00
N TYR A 58 6.42 9.12 2.22
CA TYR A 58 6.68 8.30 3.42
C TYR A 58 5.82 7.03 3.40
N LEU A 59 4.55 7.14 2.98
CA LEU A 59 3.67 5.98 2.81
C LEU A 59 4.20 5.00 1.75
N GLY A 60 4.71 5.53 0.63
CA GLY A 60 5.36 4.74 -0.41
C GLY A 60 6.59 3.98 0.11
N PHE A 61 7.43 4.65 0.90
CA PHE A 61 8.59 4.03 1.53
C PHE A 61 8.18 2.93 2.51
N LEU A 62 7.10 3.15 3.26
CA LEU A 62 6.52 2.14 4.15
C LEU A 62 6.07 0.90 3.39
N GLY A 63 5.43 1.07 2.22
CA GLY A 63 5.02 -0.05 1.37
C GLY A 63 6.19 -0.86 0.82
N ILE A 64 7.30 -0.21 0.45
CA ILE A 64 8.54 -0.90 0.03
C ILE A 64 9.12 -1.70 1.21
N LEU A 65 9.14 -1.10 2.41
CA LEU A 65 9.58 -1.78 3.62
C LEU A 65 8.75 -3.03 3.91
N GLY A 66 7.42 -2.94 3.81
CA GLY A 66 6.58 -4.10 4.02
C GLY A 66 6.64 -5.13 2.90
N LEU A 67 6.99 -4.77 1.65
CA LEU A 67 7.30 -5.75 0.61
C LEU A 67 8.58 -6.54 0.97
N ILE A 68 9.62 -5.87 1.47
CA ILE A 68 10.85 -6.55 1.93
C ILE A 68 10.52 -7.52 3.07
N ILE A 69 9.71 -7.08 4.04
CA ILE A 69 9.27 -7.92 5.16
C ILE A 69 8.38 -9.08 4.68
N ALA A 70 7.51 -8.85 3.69
CA ALA A 70 6.68 -9.89 3.07
C ALA A 70 7.53 -10.97 2.41
N ILE A 71 8.52 -10.57 1.62
CA ILE A 71 9.45 -11.50 0.96
C ILE A 71 10.20 -12.33 2.00
N LEU A 72 10.70 -11.71 3.07
CA LEU A 72 11.34 -12.40 4.19
C LEU A 72 10.41 -13.39 4.90
N GLY A 73 9.14 -13.01 5.10
CA GLY A 73 8.11 -13.87 5.69
C GLY A 73 7.73 -15.06 4.80
N VAL A 74 7.60 -14.85 3.49
CA VAL A 74 7.32 -15.92 2.50
C VAL A 74 8.49 -16.91 2.43
N ILE A 75 9.74 -16.43 2.51
CA ILE A 75 10.95 -17.28 2.55
C ILE A 75 11.01 -18.12 3.84
N ARG A 76 10.08 -17.96 4.80
CA ARG A 76 10.09 -18.59 6.14
C ARG A 76 11.37 -18.34 6.93
N LEU A 77 12.15 -17.32 6.55
CA LEU A 77 13.34 -16.90 7.30
C LEU A 77 12.96 -16.32 8.67
N ILE A 78 11.73 -15.82 8.79
CA ILE A 78 11.13 -15.38 10.03
C ILE A 78 9.80 -16.13 10.17
N LYS A 79 9.56 -16.73 11.34
CA LYS A 79 8.22 -17.18 11.72
C LYS A 79 7.44 -15.91 12.08
N VAL A 80 6.91 -15.25 11.03
CA VAL A 80 6.02 -14.09 11.19
C VAL A 80 4.88 -14.54 12.02
#